data_AF-A0A0C2CM42-F1
#
_entry.id   AF-A0A0C2CM42-F1
#
_cell.length_a   1.000
_cell.length_b   1.000
_cell.length_c   1.000
_cell.angle_alpha   90.00
_cell.angle_beta   90.00
_cell.angle_gamma   90.00
#
_symmetry.space_group_name_H-M   'P 1'
#
loop_
_entity.id
_entity.type
_entity.pdbx_description
1 polymer ?
#
loop_
_entity_poly.entity_id
_entity_poly.type
_entity_poly.pdbx_seq_one_letter_code
_entity_poly.pdbx_strand_id
1 'polypeptide(L)' 'MEQEKLIQMANDTHGLHSRMSTTEDTDELHIIYQVFQLFLSALKKWSTNVDVPFGFPDFEATSAYSIVTNFAVSSQETNE' A
#
# COMPACT_ATOMS: atom_id res chain seq x y z
N MET A 1 -0.04 1.47 -25.57
CA MET A 1 -0.50 2.09 -24.32
C MET A 1 -1.20 1.15 -23.34
N GLU A 2 -2.36 0.54 -23.64
CA GLU A 2 -3.01 -0.40 -22.66
C GLU A 2 -2.23 -1.71 -22.53
N GLN A 3 -1.77 -2.28 -23.64
CA GLN A 3 -0.99 -3.51 -23.64
C GLN A 3 0.35 -3.39 -22.91
N GLU A 4 1.04 -2.25 -23.03
CA GLU A 4 2.29 -1.98 -22.30
C GLU A 4 2.05 -1.91 -20.78
N LYS A 5 0.93 -1.33 -20.35
CA LYS A 5 0.53 -1.31 -18.93
C LYS A 5 0.23 -2.70 -18.40
N LEU A 6 -0.41 -3.56 -19.20
CA LEU A 6 -0.66 -4.96 -18.84
C LEU A 6 0.64 -5.77 -18.76
N ILE A 7 1.58 -5.54 -19.68
CA ILE A 7 2.91 -6.17 -19.66
C ILE A 7 3.68 -5.74 -18.41
N GLN A 8 3.69 -4.44 -18.09
CA GLN A 8 4.36 -3.93 -16.89
C GLN A 8 3.76 -4.57 -15.63
N MET A 9 2.44 -4.63 -15.54
CA MET A 9 1.74 -5.25 -14.41
C MET A 9 2.03 -6.75 -14.29
N ALA A 10 2.19 -7.47 -15.40
CA ALA A 10 2.62 -8.87 -15.39
C ALA A 10 4.06 -9.03 -14.88
N ASN A 11 4.97 -8.15 -15.27
CA ASN A 11 6.35 -8.13 -14.77
C ASN A 11 6.39 -7.82 -13.26
N ASP A 12 5.61 -6.84 -12.81
CA ASP A 12 5.50 -6.46 -11.40
C ASP A 12 4.92 -7.61 -10.57
N THR A 13 3.93 -8.33 -11.10
CA THR A 13 3.36 -9.54 -10.49
C THR A 13 4.41 -10.63 -10.28
N HIS A 14 5.30 -10.81 -11.26
CA HIS A 14 6.42 -11.75 -11.15
C HIS A 14 7.43 -11.32 -10.08
N GLY A 15 7.73 -10.02 -10.00
CA GLY A 15 8.57 -9.45 -8.94
C GLY A 15 7.98 -9.65 -7.54
N LEU A 16 6.67 -9.42 -7.38
CA LEU A 16 5.93 -9.67 -6.13
C LEU A 16 5.99 -11.14 -5.72
N HIS A 17 5.82 -12.07 -6.66
CA HIS A 17 5.93 -13.50 -6.40
C HIS A 17 7.34 -13.90 -5.91
N SER A 18 8.38 -13.37 -6.54
CA SER A 18 9.77 -13.60 -6.11
C SER A 18 9.99 -13.11 -4.68
N ARG A 19 9.54 -11.88 -4.36
CA ARG A 19 9.67 -11.30 -3.03
C ARG A 19 8.90 -12.10 -1.96
N MET A 20 7.70 -12.57 -2.29
CA MET A 20 6.89 -13.42 -1.42
C MET A 20 7.61 -14.72 -1.04
N SER A 21 8.44 -15.28 -1.94
CA SER A 21 9.21 -16.51 -1.67
C SER A 21 10.41 -16.30 -0.73
N THR A 22 10.82 -15.05 -0.50
CA THR A 22 11.98 -14.69 0.31
C THR A 22 11.62 -13.92 1.58
N THR A 23 10.38 -13.47 1.73
CA THR A 23 9.92 -12.75 2.92
C THR A 23 9.68 -13.71 4.08
N GLU A 24 10.42 -13.50 5.17
CA GLU A 24 10.29 -14.30 6.41
C GLU A 24 9.31 -13.66 7.42
N ASP A 25 9.14 -12.34 7.37
CA ASP A 25 8.22 -11.62 8.23
C ASP A 25 6.76 -11.91 7.85
N THR A 26 5.97 -12.38 8.80
CA THR A 26 4.60 -12.85 8.54
C THR A 26 3.64 -11.69 8.23
N ASP A 27 3.88 -10.51 8.78
CA ASP A 27 3.04 -9.34 8.53
C ASP A 27 3.36 -8.75 7.16
N GLU A 28 4.64 -8.65 6.79
CA GLU A 28 5.08 -8.26 5.45
C GLU A 28 4.58 -9.26 4.39
N LEU A 29 4.64 -10.56 4.68
CA LEU A 29 4.16 -11.60 3.77
C LEU A 29 2.67 -11.47 3.48
N HIS A 30 1.84 -11.17 4.49
CA HIS A 30 0.42 -10.93 4.30
C HIS A 30 0.15 -9.72 3.39
N ILE A 31 0.88 -8.62 3.58
CA ILE A 31 0.76 -7.42 2.74
C ILE A 31 1.16 -7.74 1.29
N ILE A 32 2.30 -8.40 1.09
CA ILE A 32 2.79 -8.80 -0.25
C ILE A 32 1.76 -9.69 -0.95
N TYR A 33 1.18 -10.67 -0.25
CA TYR A 33 0.17 -11.55 -0.80
C TYR A 33 -1.10 -10.79 -1.22
N GLN A 34 -1.56 -9.81 -0.43
CA GLN A 34 -2.72 -8.98 -0.78
C GLN A 34 -2.46 -8.13 -2.04
N VAL A 35 -1.29 -7.51 -2.15
CA VAL A 35 -0.89 -6.74 -3.34
C VAL A 35 -0.79 -7.65 -4.56
N PHE A 36 -0.25 -8.86 -4.41
CA PHE A 36 -0.19 -9.84 -5.48
C PHE A 36 -1.58 -10.24 -6.01
N GLN A 37 -2.57 -10.44 -5.13
CA GLN A 37 -3.96 -10.72 -5.53
C GLN A 37 -4.62 -9.55 -6.29
N LEU A 38 -4.30 -8.31 -5.93
CA LEU A 38 -4.77 -7.12 -6.66
C LEU A 38 -4.25 -7.09 -8.10
N PHE A 39 -2.96 -7.35 -8.29
CA PHE A 39 -2.33 -7.35 -9.60
C PHE A 39 -2.89 -8.48 -10.49
N LEU A 40 -3.06 -9.68 -9.94
CA LEU A 40 -3.71 -10.79 -10.67
C LEU A 40 -5.16 -10.48 -11.07
N SER A 41 -5.91 -9.81 -10.19
CA SER A 41 -7.29 -9.41 -10.44
C SER A 41 -7.38 -8.38 -11.57
N ALA A 42 -6.53 -7.36 -11.52
CA ALA A 42 -6.43 -6.32 -12.55
C ALA A 42 -6.03 -6.90 -13.91
N LEU A 43 -5.06 -7.83 -13.95
CA LEU A 43 -4.66 -8.55 -15.17
C LEU A 43 -5.80 -9.38 -15.78
N LYS A 44 -6.64 -9.99 -14.94
CA LYS A 44 -7.84 -10.73 -15.38
C LYS A 44 -9.01 -9.82 -15.78
N LYS A 45 -8.86 -8.50 -15.67
CA LYS A 45 -9.96 -7.51 -15.78
C LYS A 45 -11.13 -7.84 -14.85
N TRP A 46 -10.85 -8.54 -13.74
CA TRP A 46 -11.85 -8.88 -12.75
C TRP A 46 -11.99 -7.73 -11.76
N SER A 47 -13.23 -7.34 -11.50
CA SER A 47 -13.54 -6.54 -10.32
C SER A 47 -13.40 -7.48 -9.13
N THR A 48 -12.32 -7.30 -8.36
CA THR A 48 -12.11 -8.06 -7.12
C THR A 48 -12.26 -7.10 -5.96
N ASN A 49 -13.15 -7.46 -5.03
CA ASN A 49 -13.18 -6.84 -3.71
C ASN A 49 -12.08 -7.50 -2.90
N VAL A 50 -10.95 -6.82 -2.73
CA VAL A 50 -9.91 -7.27 -1.82
C VAL A 50 -10.30 -6.78 -0.43
N ASP A 51 -10.72 -7.73 0.41
CA ASP A 51 -10.95 -7.51 1.84
C ASP A 51 -9.59 -7.28 2.50
N VAL A 52 -9.10 -6.04 2.43
CA VAL A 52 -7.99 -5.60 3.26
C VAL A 52 -8.54 -5.34 4.67
N PRO A 53 -8.06 -6.07 5.70
CA PRO A 53 -8.55 -5.93 7.08
C PRO A 53 -8.22 -4.55 7.69
N PHE A 54 -7.50 -3.71 6.96
CA PHE A 54 -7.10 -2.35 7.33
C PHE A 54 -8.06 -1.27 6.78
N GLY A 55 -9.11 -1.64 6.04
CA GLY A 55 -9.95 -0.70 5.31
C GLY A 55 -9.26 -0.12 4.07
N PHE A 56 -9.92 0.78 3.35
CA PHE A 56 -9.22 1.62 2.39
C PHE A 56 -8.28 2.54 3.18
N PRO A 57 -7.00 2.62 2.83
CA PRO A 57 -6.12 3.57 3.51
C PRO A 57 -6.58 4.99 3.16
N ASP A 58 -7.32 5.59 4.07
CA ASP A 58 -7.54 7.03 4.11
C ASP A 58 -6.29 7.63 4.76
N PHE A 59 -5.15 7.52 4.06
CA PHE A 59 -3.96 8.26 4.45
C PHE A 59 -4.34 9.73 4.31
N GLU A 60 -4.67 10.38 5.42
CA GLU A 60 -4.78 11.84 5.42
C GLU A 60 -3.52 12.37 4.74
N ALA A 61 -3.68 13.26 3.76
CA ALA A 61 -2.56 13.86 3.03
C ALA A 61 -1.65 14.74 3.93
N THR A 62 -1.86 14.70 5.23
CA THR A 62 -1.11 15.39 6.25
C THR A 62 0.15 14.59 6.57
N SER A 63 1.31 15.16 6.27
CA SER A 63 2.58 14.53 6.62
C SER A 63 2.70 14.38 8.15
N ALA A 64 3.31 13.27 8.61
CA ALA A 64 3.62 13.07 10.03
C ALA A 64 4.42 14.24 10.62
N TYR A 65 5.29 14.86 9.80
CA TYR A 65 5.98 16.10 10.14
C TYR A 65 5.00 17.23 10.49
N SER A 66 4.01 17.49 9.63
CA SER A 66 3.00 18.53 9.86
C SER A 66 2.19 18.31 11.14
N ILE A 67 1.83 17.06 11.46
CA ILE A 67 1.13 16.72 12.70
C ILE A 67 1.99 17.06 13.92
N VAL A 68 3.25 16.62 13.91
CA VAL A 68 4.19 16.82 15.02
C VAL A 68 4.52 18.30 15.21
N THR A 69 4.76 19.05 14.13
CA THR A 69 5.05 20.48 14.24
C THR A 69 3.86 21.28 14.73
N ASN A 70 2.64 20.96 14.28
CA ASN A 70 1.43 21.66 14.74
C ASN A 70 1.17 21.39 16.24
N PHE A 71 1.41 20.16 16.70
CA PHE A 71 1.35 19.83 18.14
C PHE A 71 2.42 20.55 18.96
N ALA A 72 3.66 20.61 18.45
CA ALA A 72 4.75 21.32 19.12
C ALA A 72 4.47 22.84 19.21
N VAL A 73 3.86 23.44 18.19
CA VAL A 73 3.47 24.85 18.20
C VAL A 73 2.29 25.08 19.15
N SER A 74 1.25 24.23 19.13
CA SER A 74 0.09 24.39 20.01
C SER A 74 0.40 24.21 21.50
N SER A 75 1.41 23.38 21.82
CA SER A 75 1.90 23.20 23.20
C SER A 75 2.79 24.37 23.70
N GLN A 76 3.27 25.23 22.81
CA GLN A 76 3.94 26.48 23.20
C GLN A 76 2.93 27.59 23.52
N GLU A 77 1.79 27.63 22.84
CA GLU A 77 0.72 28.61 23.08
C GLU A 77 -0.01 28.43 24.43
N THR A 78 0.11 27.27 25.07
CA THR A 78 -0.53 26.99 26.38
C THR A 78 0.34 27.36 27.59
N ASN A 79 1.56 27.87 27.38
CA ASN A 79 2.51 28.25 28.45
C ASN A 79 2.73 29.77 28.60
N GLU A 80 1.85 30.60 28.02
CA GLU A 80 1.70 32.04 28.35
C GLU A 80 0.42 32.29 29.16
#